data_AF-A0A3Q2V5N7-F1
#
_entry.id   AF-A0A3Q2V5N7-F1
#
_cell.length_a   1.000
_cell.length_b   1.000
_cell.length_c   1.000
_cell.angle_alpha   90.00
_cell.angle_beta   90.00
_cell.angle_gamma   90.00
#
_symmetry.space_group_name_H-M   'P 1'
#
loop_
_entity.id
_entity.type
_entity.pdbx_description
1 polymer ?
#
loop_
_entity_poly.entity_id
_entity_poly.type
_entity_poly.pdbx_seq_one_letter_code
_entity_poly.pdbx_strand_id
1 'polypeptide(L)'
;MFTPISQDAEMFNTPPWSLSLSSTLTSQHAVAVLRSNLWPGAYAYACGKKFDNIYIGWGLKYTGGGYTPPVLPLPQKEYPSVPEITEALDPSLEEEQTLKEALEEQQAVREEMEATEEEEEEDD
;
A
#
# COMPACT_ATOMS: atom_id res chain seq x y z
N MET A 1 -10.28 5.36 33.57
CA MET A 1 -10.94 4.31 32.77
C MET A 1 -10.80 3.00 33.55
N PHE A 2 -11.90 2.42 34.01
CA PHE A 2 -11.95 1.18 34.79
C PHE A 2 -13.02 0.26 34.20
N THR A 3 -12.76 -0.23 32.99
CA THR A 3 -13.68 -1.11 32.29
C THR A 3 -13.62 -2.51 32.91
N PRO A 4 -14.75 -3.14 33.27
CA PRO A 4 -14.74 -4.49 33.80
C PRO A 4 -14.41 -5.49 32.69
N ILE A 5 -13.66 -6.54 33.04
CA ILE A 5 -13.26 -7.64 32.13
C ILE A 5 -14.45 -8.38 31.50
N SER A 6 -15.65 -8.28 32.08
CA SER A 6 -16.87 -8.85 31.53
C SER A 6 -17.34 -8.14 30.25
N GLN A 7 -16.79 -6.96 29.96
CA GLN A 7 -17.03 -6.21 28.73
C GLN A 7 -15.97 -6.47 27.67
N ASP A 8 -14.95 -7.30 27.95
CA ASP A 8 -13.94 -7.64 26.96
C ASP A 8 -14.56 -8.47 25.83
N ALA A 9 -14.20 -8.13 24.59
CA ALA A 9 -14.74 -8.79 23.41
C ALA A 9 -14.19 -10.21 23.23
N GLU A 10 -15.04 -11.09 22.73
CA GLU A 10 -14.64 -12.38 22.22
C GLU A 10 -13.78 -12.20 20.95
N MET A 11 -12.74 -13.03 20.82
CA MET A 11 -11.89 -13.03 19.62
C MET A 11 -11.76 -14.47 19.11
N PHE A 12 -11.98 -14.68 17.81
CA PHE A 12 -11.86 -16.00 17.18
C PHE A 12 -12.68 -17.12 17.88
N ASN A 13 -13.95 -16.82 18.21
CA ASN A 13 -14.84 -17.72 18.95
C ASN A 13 -14.24 -18.22 20.28
N THR A 14 -13.36 -17.42 20.90
CA THR A 14 -12.71 -17.73 22.16
C THR A 14 -12.99 -16.61 23.16
N PRO A 15 -13.67 -16.91 24.29
CA PRO A 15 -13.94 -15.91 25.31
C PRO A 15 -12.61 -15.41 25.91
N PRO A 16 -12.48 -14.12 26.23
CA PRO A 16 -11.20 -13.52 26.59
C PRO A 16 -10.62 -14.04 27.90
N TRP A 17 -11.48 -14.49 28.82
CA TRP A 17 -11.12 -14.92 30.16
C TRP A 17 -11.80 -16.24 30.55
N SER A 18 -11.10 -17.05 31.33
CA SER A 18 -11.66 -18.21 32.03
C SER A 18 -11.44 -18.06 33.53
N LEU A 19 -12.49 -18.33 34.31
CA LEU A 19 -12.46 -18.28 35.78
C LEU A 19 -12.35 -19.69 36.36
N SER A 20 -11.54 -19.85 37.38
CA SER A 20 -11.46 -21.06 38.20
C SER A 20 -11.29 -20.72 39.69
N LEU A 21 -11.63 -21.68 40.54
CA LEU A 21 -11.38 -21.63 41.98
C LEU A 21 -10.33 -22.67 42.34
N SER A 22 -9.46 -22.36 43.30
CA SER A 22 -8.45 -23.33 43.77
C SER A 22 -9.05 -24.50 44.55
N SER A 23 -10.23 -24.34 45.17
CA SER A 23 -10.93 -25.40 45.89
C SER A 23 -12.43 -25.15 45.91
N THR A 24 -13.21 -26.23 45.78
CA THR A 24 -14.68 -26.23 45.96
C THR A 24 -15.11 -26.71 47.34
N LEU A 25 -14.18 -27.28 48.14
CA LEU A 25 -14.48 -27.85 49.46
C LEU A 25 -14.45 -26.81 50.58
N THR A 26 -13.58 -25.80 50.46
CA THR A 26 -13.39 -24.75 51.48
C THR A 26 -13.44 -23.38 50.82
N SER A 27 -14.63 -22.97 50.36
CA SER A 27 -14.83 -21.69 49.65
C SER A 27 -14.33 -20.47 50.40
N GLN A 28 -14.34 -20.50 51.74
CA GLN A 28 -13.83 -19.43 52.61
C GLN A 28 -12.30 -19.20 52.49
N HIS A 29 -11.54 -20.20 52.05
CA HIS A 29 -10.08 -20.11 51.83
C HIS A 29 -9.70 -20.30 50.36
N ALA A 30 -10.69 -20.41 49.47
CA ALA A 30 -10.46 -20.60 48.05
C ALA A 30 -9.89 -19.33 47.42
N VAL A 31 -8.95 -19.51 46.49
CA VAL A 31 -8.38 -18.44 45.68
C VAL A 31 -9.13 -18.41 44.36
N ALA A 32 -9.64 -17.24 43.99
CA ALA A 32 -10.19 -17.01 42.66
C ALA A 32 -9.05 -16.75 41.68
N VAL A 33 -9.03 -17.50 40.58
CA VAL A 33 -8.01 -17.38 39.54
C VAL A 33 -8.70 -17.10 38.22
N LEU A 34 -8.22 -16.08 37.53
CA LEU A 34 -8.65 -15.70 36.21
C LEU A 34 -7.48 -15.92 35.24
N ARG A 35 -7.73 -16.60 34.13
CA ARG A 35 -6.74 -16.88 33.09
C ARG A 35 -7.16 -16.18 31.80
N SER A 36 -6.24 -15.46 31.15
CA SER A 36 -6.50 -14.97 29.80
C SER A 36 -6.42 -16.12 28.80
N ASN A 37 -7.41 -16.24 27.92
CA ASN A 37 -7.35 -17.17 26.80
C ASN A 37 -6.69 -16.54 25.57
N LEU A 38 -6.71 -15.21 25.45
CA LEU A 38 -6.05 -14.48 24.37
C LEU A 38 -4.53 -14.34 24.58
N TRP A 39 -4.08 -14.32 25.83
CA TRP A 39 -2.67 -14.29 26.19
C TRP A 39 -2.34 -15.48 27.08
N PRO A 40 -2.10 -16.67 26.50
CA PRO A 40 -1.72 -17.85 27.26
C PRO A 40 -0.50 -17.56 28.13
N GLY A 41 -0.65 -17.76 29.43
CA GLY A 41 0.35 -17.40 30.44
C GLY A 41 -0.02 -16.20 31.31
N ALA A 42 -1.03 -15.40 30.94
CA ALA A 42 -1.54 -14.32 31.78
C ALA A 42 -2.56 -14.84 32.79
N TYR A 43 -2.31 -14.56 34.06
CA TYR A 43 -3.17 -14.90 35.18
C TYR A 43 -3.38 -13.69 36.09
N ALA A 44 -4.58 -13.58 36.64
CA ALA A 44 -4.89 -12.74 37.77
C ALA A 44 -5.42 -13.63 38.89
N TYR A 45 -5.08 -13.34 40.14
CA TYR A 45 -5.67 -14.05 41.27
C TYR A 45 -6.15 -13.08 42.35
N ALA A 46 -7.11 -13.53 43.14
CA ALA A 46 -7.59 -12.80 44.31
C ALA A 46 -7.84 -13.76 45.48
N CYS A 47 -7.38 -13.36 46.66
CA CYS A 47 -7.62 -14.02 47.94
C CYS A 47 -7.81 -12.97 49.04
N GLY A 48 -9.07 -12.76 49.46
CA GLY A 48 -9.43 -11.72 50.41
C GLY A 48 -9.06 -10.32 49.89
N LYS A 49 -8.12 -9.65 50.56
CA LYS A 49 -7.62 -8.31 50.19
C LYS A 49 -6.35 -8.35 49.32
N LYS A 50 -5.81 -9.53 49.04
CA LYS A 50 -4.61 -9.71 48.23
C LYS A 50 -5.03 -10.07 46.82
N PHE A 51 -4.48 -9.38 45.83
CA PHE A 51 -4.64 -9.69 44.43
C PHE A 51 -3.35 -9.34 43.70
N ASP A 52 -3.05 -10.08 42.64
CA ASP A 52 -1.93 -9.76 41.78
C ASP A 52 -2.17 -10.32 40.37
N ASN A 53 -1.39 -9.81 39.41
CA ASN A 53 -1.41 -10.22 38.03
C ASN A 53 -0.02 -10.69 37.63
N ILE A 54 0.06 -11.86 37.00
CA ILE A 54 1.31 -12.47 36.59
C ILE A 54 1.22 -12.94 35.14
N TYR A 55 2.32 -12.75 34.40
CA TYR A 55 2.49 -13.31 33.07
C TYR A 55 3.68 -14.26 33.05
N ILE A 56 3.43 -15.52 32.69
CA ILE A 56 4.47 -16.53 32.44
C ILE A 56 4.12 -17.21 31.12
N GLY A 57 4.78 -16.79 30.05
CA GLY A 57 4.51 -17.30 28.71
C GLY A 57 5.44 -16.76 27.65
N TRP A 58 5.16 -17.10 26.40
CA TRP A 58 6.03 -16.84 25.24
C TRP A 58 5.86 -15.45 24.62
N GLY A 59 4.98 -14.60 25.16
CA GLY A 59 4.61 -13.32 24.54
C GLY A 59 3.81 -13.48 23.24
N LEU A 60 3.17 -14.64 23.02
CA LEU A 60 2.39 -14.93 21.83
C LEU A 60 0.89 -14.82 22.13
N LYS A 61 0.20 -13.96 21.37
CA LYS A 61 -1.25 -13.83 21.42
C LYS A 61 -1.90 -15.02 20.74
N TYR A 62 -2.91 -15.60 21.36
CA TYR A 62 -3.76 -16.59 20.73
C TYR A 62 -4.72 -15.92 19.74
N THR A 63 -4.55 -16.24 18.46
CA THR A 63 -5.33 -15.66 17.36
C THR A 63 -6.24 -16.67 16.65
N GLY A 64 -6.61 -17.78 17.32
CA GLY A 64 -7.46 -18.84 16.77
C GLY A 64 -6.80 -19.72 15.69
N GLY A 65 -5.88 -19.16 14.89
CA GLY A 65 -5.08 -19.85 13.88
C GLY A 65 -3.59 -19.54 14.00
N GLY A 66 -2.78 -20.23 13.18
CA GLY A 66 -1.36 -19.97 13.05
C GLY A 66 -1.06 -18.60 12.43
N TYR A 67 0.16 -18.12 12.60
CA TYR A 67 0.61 -16.87 11.98
C TYR A 67 0.60 -17.01 10.46
N THR A 68 -0.13 -16.13 9.78
CA THR A 68 -0.06 -15.95 8.32
C THR A 68 0.80 -14.72 8.04
N PRO A 69 1.97 -14.87 7.41
CA PRO A 69 2.80 -13.74 7.01
C PRO A 69 2.00 -12.75 6.14
N PRO A 70 2.27 -11.44 6.27
CA PRO A 70 1.63 -10.45 5.40
C PRO A 70 1.99 -10.71 3.94
N VAL A 71 1.02 -10.46 3.05
CA VAL A 71 1.26 -10.53 1.60
C VAL A 71 2.30 -9.47 1.23
N LEU A 72 3.15 -9.79 0.26
CA LEU A 72 4.11 -8.84 -0.28
C LEU A 72 3.38 -7.57 -0.76
N PRO A 73 3.99 -6.38 -0.59
CA PRO A 73 3.41 -5.16 -1.13
C PRO A 73 3.26 -5.28 -2.64
N LEU A 74 2.25 -4.59 -3.19
CA LEU A 74 2.06 -4.55 -4.63
C LEU A 74 3.31 -3.96 -5.31
N PRO A 75 3.70 -4.47 -6.49
CA PRO A 75 4.74 -3.84 -7.30
C PRO A 75 4.42 -2.36 -7.55
N GLN A 76 5.46 -1.55 -7.68
CA GLN A 76 5.30 -0.16 -8.09
C GLN A 76 4.71 -0.10 -9.50
N LYS A 77 3.84 0.89 -9.74
CA LYS A 77 3.29 1.13 -11.07
C LYS A 77 4.39 1.64 -12.00
N GLU A 78 4.32 1.23 -13.26
CA GLU A 78 5.17 1.77 -14.32
C GLU A 78 4.89 3.27 -14.51
N TYR A 79 5.88 3.97 -15.05
CA TYR A 79 5.72 5.38 -15.42
C TYR A 79 4.62 5.48 -16.49
N PRO A 80 3.67 6.42 -16.37
CA PRO A 80 2.62 6.57 -17.38
C PRO A 80 3.23 6.87 -18.75
N SER A 81 2.62 6.39 -19.83
CA SER A 81 2.99 6.78 -21.19
C SER A 81 2.67 8.26 -21.40
N VAL A 82 3.66 9.14 -21.18
CA VAL A 82 3.57 10.59 -21.37
C VAL A 82 4.01 10.92 -22.81
N PRO A 83 3.44 11.95 -23.47
CA PRO A 83 3.88 12.36 -24.81
C PRO A 83 5.39 12.64 -24.93
N GLU A 84 6.04 13.09 -23.85
CA GLU A 84 7.49 13.32 -23.80
C GLU A 84 8.34 12.05 -23.98
N ILE A 85 7.79 10.88 -23.63
CA ILE A 85 8.46 9.59 -23.82
C ILE A 85 7.92 8.80 -25.03
N THR A 86 6.95 9.37 -25.76
CA THR A 86 6.35 8.72 -26.92
C THR A 86 7.01 9.30 -28.18
N GLU A 87 7.65 8.45 -28.96
CA GLU A 87 8.24 8.84 -30.24
C GLU A 87 7.17 9.44 -31.17
N ALA A 88 7.51 10.51 -31.89
CA ALA A 88 6.64 11.05 -32.92
C ALA A 88 6.45 10.00 -34.02
N LEU A 89 5.25 9.92 -34.57
CA LEU A 89 5.01 9.04 -35.72
C LEU A 89 5.78 9.57 -36.93
N ASP A 90 6.36 8.64 -37.70
CA ASP A 90 6.95 8.99 -39.00
C ASP A 90 5.87 9.63 -39.90
N PRO A 91 6.23 10.67 -40.67
CA PRO A 91 5.33 11.25 -41.65
C PRO A 91 4.83 10.20 -42.65
N SER A 92 3.61 10.39 -43.15
CA SER A 92 3.10 9.55 -44.23
C SER A 92 3.75 9.91 -45.57
N LEU A 93 3.80 8.96 -46.51
CA LEU A 93 4.34 9.20 -47.86
C LEU A 93 3.65 10.38 -48.58
N GLU A 94 2.36 10.58 -48.35
CA GLU A 94 1.58 11.67 -48.96
C GLU A 94 2.00 13.04 -48.37
N GLU A 95 2.24 13.11 -47.06
CA GLU A 95 2.78 14.31 -46.41
C GLU A 95 4.22 14.61 -46.85
N GLU A 96 5.06 13.59 -47.04
CA GLU A 96 6.40 13.78 -47.59
C GLU A 96 6.38 14.29 -49.04
N GLN A 97 5.47 13.78 -49.86
CA GLN A 97 5.31 14.23 -51.25
C GLN A 97 4.85 15.68 -51.33
N THR A 98 3.83 16.05 -50.56
CA THR A 98 3.34 17.44 -50.49
C THR A 98 4.39 18.40 -49.96
N LEU A 99 5.18 18.00 -48.95
CA LEU A 99 6.31 18.81 -48.47
C LEU A 99 7.38 18.98 -49.56
N LYS A 100 7.67 17.92 -50.31
CA LYS A 100 8.65 17.95 -51.40
C LYS A 100 8.22 18.88 -52.53
N GLU A 101 6.96 18.78 -52.97
CA GLU A 101 6.39 19.67 -53.99
C GLU A 101 6.44 21.13 -53.54
N ALA A 102 6.04 21.41 -52.29
CA ALA A 102 6.10 22.77 -51.74
C ALA A 102 7.54 23.34 -51.66
N LEU A 103 8.54 22.49 -51.39
CA LEU A 103 9.95 22.89 -51.40
C LEU A 103 10.46 23.17 -52.82
N GLU A 104 10.11 22.32 -53.80
CA GLU A 104 10.47 22.52 -55.21
C GLU A 104 9.85 23.81 -55.76
N GLU A 105 8.59 24.11 -55.42
CA GLU A 105 7.94 25.39 -55.80
C GLU A 105 8.62 26.61 -55.17
N GLN A 106 8.93 26.57 -53.86
CA GLN A 106 9.67 27.67 -53.20
C GLN A 106 11.04 27.89 -53.82
N GLN A 107 11.73 26.81 -54.19
CA GLN A 107 13.04 26.88 -54.79
C GLN A 107 12.98 27.48 -56.22
N ALA A 108 11.99 27.08 -57.02
CA ALA A 108 11.75 27.66 -58.33
C ALA A 108 11.45 29.17 -58.27
N VAL A 109 10.60 29.60 -57.33
CA VAL A 109 10.32 31.04 -57.11
C VAL A 109 11.59 31.79 -56.72
N ARG A 110 12.44 31.20 -55.87
CA ARG A 110 13.70 31.83 -55.46
C ARG A 110 14.70 31.95 -56.62
N GLU A 111 14.83 30.91 -57.45
CA GLU A 111 15.70 30.93 -58.63
C GLU A 111 15.20 31.95 -59.67
N GLU A 112 13.88 32.10 -59.83
CA GLU A 112 13.29 33.11 -60.71
C GLU A 112 13.58 34.54 -60.21
N MET A 113 13.47 34.77 -58.89
CA MET A 113 13.83 36.06 -58.26
C MET A 113 15.32 36.38 -58.39
N GLU A 114 16.21 35.41 -58.16
CA GLU A 114 17.67 35.61 -58.31
C GLU A 114 18.04 35.89 -59.78
N ALA A 115 17.40 35.21 -60.74
CA ALA A 115 17.61 35.49 -62.16
C ALA A 115 17.11 36.88 -62.57
N THR A 116 16.01 37.38 -61.99
CA THR A 116 15.53 38.74 -62.26
C THR A 116 16.40 39.81 -61.62
N GLU A 117 17.00 39.54 -60.45
CA GLU A 117 17.98 40.45 -59.82
C GLU A 117 19.31 40.50 -60.61
N GLU A 118 19.79 39.38 -61.17
CA GLU A 118 20.99 39.35 -62.02
C GLU A 118 20.80 40.04 -63.38
N GLU A 119 19.60 39.99 -63.97
CA GLU A 119 19.29 40.72 -65.22
C GLU A 119 19.15 42.25 -65.02
N GLU A 120 18.84 42.73 -63.81
CA GLU A 120 18.77 44.17 -63.50
C GLU A 120 20.14 44.83 -63.20
N GLU A 121 21.21 44.07 -62.91
CA GLU A 121 22.57 44.61 -62.72
C GLU A 121 23.40 44.75 -64.03
N GLU A 122 22.91 44.28 -65.19
CA GLU A 122 23.65 44.32 -66.47
C GLU A 122 23.39 45.59 -67.33
N ASP A 123 22.54 46.53 -66.88
CA ASP A 123 22.05 47.69 -67.67
C ASP A 123 22.49 49.09 -67.16
N ASP A 124 23.63 49.22 -66.44
CA ASP A 124 24.26 50.52 -66.04
C ASP A 124 25.73 50.67 -66.53
#